data_AF-A0A6I5IC58-F1
#
_entry.id   AF-A0A6I5IC58-F1
#
_cell.length_a   1.000
_cell.length_b   1.000
_cell.length_c   1.000
_cell.angle_alpha   90.00
_cell.angle_beta   90.00
_cell.angle_gamma   90.00
#
_symmetry.space_group_name_H-M   'P 1'
#
loop_
_entity.id
_entity.type
_entity.pdbx_description
1 polymer ?
#
loop_
_entity_poly.entity_id
_entity_poly.type
_entity_poly.pdbx_seq_one_letter_code
_entity_poly.pdbx_strand_id
1 'polypeptide(L)'
;MEPIIIEGTPKTPSIKFDTRDGVFEIKGRSIPENSVEFYKPLNEWLDQYMQTPLDKTVVNIRLEYFNTSSSKCILDVFKRLEAIHRSKHDVVINWFYEEDDEDMLEAGEDYDSIIKVPFKMIEIVE
;
A
#
# COMPACT_ATOMS: atom_id res chain seq x y z
N MET A 1 19.35 1.68 1.15
CA MET A 1 18.48 0.61 1.68
C MET A 1 18.21 -0.35 0.53
N GLU A 2 18.25 -1.67 0.77
CA GLU A 2 17.91 -2.64 -0.28
C GLU A 2 16.40 -2.63 -0.56
N PRO A 3 15.97 -2.82 -1.83
CA PRO A 3 14.56 -2.89 -2.15
C PRO A 3 13.93 -4.15 -1.53
N ILE A 4 12.66 -4.05 -1.13
CA ILE A 4 11.84 -5.23 -0.83
C ILE A 4 11.03 -5.59 -2.07
N ILE A 5 11.24 -6.82 -2.55
CA ILE A 5 10.56 -7.37 -3.71
C ILE A 5 9.97 -8.72 -3.28
N ILE A 6 8.64 -8.80 -3.29
CA ILE A 6 7.88 -10.03 -3.03
C ILE A 6 7.10 -10.35 -4.29
N GLU A 7 7.35 -11.52 -4.86
CA GLU A 7 6.60 -12.00 -6.01
C GLU A 7 5.19 -12.39 -5.58
N GLY A 8 4.20 -11.91 -6.35
CA GLY A 8 2.80 -12.21 -6.12
C GLY A 8 2.47 -13.67 -6.43
N THR A 9 1.39 -14.16 -5.83
CA THR A 9 0.79 -15.47 -6.13
C THR A 9 -0.71 -15.27 -6.38
N PRO A 10 -1.47 -16.30 -6.75
CA PRO A 10 -2.93 -16.19 -6.84
C PRO A 10 -3.62 -15.77 -5.53
N LYS A 11 -2.91 -15.81 -4.39
CA LYS A 11 -3.45 -15.46 -3.06
C LYS A 11 -2.71 -14.32 -2.36
N THR A 12 -1.55 -13.89 -2.86
CA THR A 12 -0.71 -12.88 -2.20
C THR A 12 -0.31 -11.80 -3.18
N PRO A 13 -0.31 -10.52 -2.77
CA PRO A 13 0.03 -9.46 -3.69
C PRO A 13 1.53 -9.50 -4.00
N SER A 14 1.90 -8.99 -5.17
CA SER A 14 3.28 -8.57 -5.40
C SER A 14 3.55 -7.28 -4.64
N ILE A 15 4.74 -7.16 -4.04
CA ILE A 15 5.19 -5.95 -3.34
C ILE A 15 6.52 -5.53 -3.93
N LYS A 16 6.64 -4.28 -4.37
CA LYS A 16 7.89 -3.72 -4.89
C LYS A 16 8.11 -2.33 -4.33
N PHE A 17 8.96 -2.22 -3.31
CA PHE A 17 9.32 -0.93 -2.70
C PHE A 17 10.80 -0.71 -2.93
N ASP A 18 11.12 0.30 -3.73
CA ASP A 18 12.47 0.62 -4.16
C ASP A 18 12.73 2.12 -4.06
N THR A 19 13.70 2.50 -3.25
CA THR A 19 14.01 3.91 -2.99
C THR A 19 14.70 4.62 -4.17
N ARG A 20 15.04 3.91 -5.26
CA ARG A 20 15.69 4.52 -6.43
C ARG A 20 14.78 5.51 -7.16
N ASP A 21 13.52 5.13 -7.34
CA ASP A 21 12.57 5.91 -8.15
C ASP A 21 11.50 6.60 -7.27
N GLY A 22 11.45 6.29 -5.98
CA GLY A 22 10.45 6.82 -5.03
C GLY A 22 9.02 6.36 -5.31
N VAL A 23 8.85 5.32 -6.14
CA VAL A 23 7.55 4.72 -6.48
C VAL A 23 7.50 3.31 -5.91
N PHE A 24 6.56 3.10 -5.00
CA PHE A 24 6.28 1.82 -4.36
C PHE A 24 4.98 1.23 -4.91
N GLU A 25 4.88 -0.09 -4.96
CA GLU A 25 3.69 -0.76 -5.50
C GLU A 25 3.29 -1.98 -4.67
N ILE A 26 1.98 -2.12 -4.44
CA ILE A 26 1.31 -3.34 -3.99
C ILE A 26 0.26 -3.69 -5.03
N LYS A 27 0.32 -4.88 -5.64
CA LYS A 27 -0.58 -5.28 -6.73
C LYS A 27 -1.06 -6.73 -6.60
N GLY A 28 -2.29 -7.00 -7.04
CA GLY A 28 -2.86 -8.36 -7.16
C GLY A 28 -3.86 -8.67 -6.03
N ARG A 29 -3.89 -9.93 -5.57
CA ARG A 29 -4.85 -10.38 -4.54
C ARG A 29 -4.20 -10.49 -3.18
N SER A 30 -4.86 -10.00 -2.13
CA SER A 30 -4.39 -10.12 -0.75
C SER A 30 -5.33 -11.00 0.09
N ILE A 31 -5.18 -12.30 -0.08
CA ILE A 31 -5.87 -13.35 0.68
C ILE A 31 -4.91 -14.43 1.22
N PRO A 32 -3.76 -14.06 1.83
CA PRO A 32 -2.86 -15.02 2.44
C PRO A 32 -3.56 -15.81 3.56
N GLU A 33 -3.09 -17.03 3.81
CA GLU A 33 -3.55 -17.83 4.95
C GLU A 33 -3.18 -17.17 6.29
N ASN A 34 -2.06 -16.45 6.33
CA ASN A 34 -1.63 -15.65 7.46
C ASN A 34 -1.16 -14.26 7.00
N SER A 35 -2.07 -13.28 7.03
CA SER A 35 -1.77 -11.91 6.59
C SER A 35 -0.71 -11.22 7.46
N VAL A 36 -0.71 -11.48 8.76
CA VAL A 36 0.25 -10.84 9.68
C VAL A 36 1.68 -11.25 9.34
N GLU A 37 1.92 -12.55 9.16
CA GLU A 37 3.24 -13.05 8.77
C GLU A 37 3.64 -12.58 7.37
N PHE A 38 2.70 -12.49 6.42
CA PHE A 38 2.98 -12.01 5.07
C PHE A 38 3.40 -10.53 5.05
N TYR A 39 2.70 -9.65 5.77
CA TYR A 39 2.97 -8.21 5.78
C TYR A 39 4.09 -7.79 6.75
N LYS A 40 4.51 -8.68 7.66
CA LYS A 40 5.61 -8.42 8.61
C LYS A 40 6.89 -7.88 7.95
N PRO A 41 7.48 -8.52 6.92
CA PRO A 41 8.70 -7.99 6.30
C PRO A 41 8.50 -6.61 5.67
N LEU A 42 7.31 -6.32 5.12
CA LEU A 42 7.01 -4.99 4.59
C LEU A 42 6.93 -3.94 5.71
N ASN A 43 6.28 -4.26 6.83
CA ASN A 43 6.21 -3.36 7.98
C ASN A 43 7.59 -3.07 8.56
N GLU A 44 8.44 -4.09 8.70
CA GLU A 44 9.83 -3.93 9.15
C GLU A 44 10.64 -3.07 8.18
N TRP A 45 10.44 -3.25 6.87
CA TRP A 45 11.06 -2.41 5.85
C TRP A 45 10.62 -0.94 6.00
N LEU A 46 9.33 -0.67 6.16
CA LEU A 46 8.81 0.68 6.35
C LEU A 46 9.31 1.34 7.65
N ASP A 47 9.46 0.56 8.73
CA ASP A 47 10.01 1.04 10.01
C ASP A 47 11.48 1.48 9.86
N GLN A 48 12.24 0.87 8.95
CA GLN A 48 13.59 1.34 8.58
C GLN A 48 13.53 2.55 7.63
N TYR A 49 12.66 2.51 6.62
CA TYR A 49 12.52 3.59 5.64
C TYR A 49 12.17 4.93 6.30
N MET A 50 11.30 4.93 7.32
CA MET A 50 10.90 6.15 8.02
C MET A 50 12.04 6.86 8.78
N GLN A 51 13.20 6.22 8.98
CA GLN A 51 14.37 6.87 9.58
C GLN A 51 15.05 7.84 8.60
N THR A 52 14.97 7.57 7.30
CA THR A 52 15.57 8.40 6.26
C THR A 52 14.74 8.30 4.97
N PRO A 53 13.49 8.79 5.01
CA PRO A 53 12.58 8.71 3.86
C PRO A 53 13.07 9.63 2.73
N LEU A 54 12.64 9.33 1.51
CA LEU A 54 12.86 10.23 0.38
C LEU A 54 12.02 11.51 0.55
N ASP A 55 12.43 12.58 -0.14
CA ASP A 55 11.66 13.82 -0.19
C ASP A 55 10.22 13.58 -0.68
N LYS A 56 10.07 12.65 -1.62
CA LYS A 56 8.78 12.24 -2.18
C LYS A 56 8.66 10.72 -2.30
N THR A 57 7.54 10.20 -1.81
CA THR A 57 7.14 8.79 -1.91
C THR A 57 5.77 8.68 -2.57
N VAL A 58 5.66 7.93 -3.65
CA VAL A 58 4.40 7.62 -4.31
C VAL A 58 4.11 6.14 -4.11
N VAL A 59 2.95 5.80 -3.54
CA VAL A 59 2.57 4.42 -3.26
C VAL A 59 1.35 4.05 -4.09
N ASN A 60 1.52 3.12 -5.01
CA ASN A 60 0.46 2.62 -5.87
C ASN A 60 -0.14 1.34 -5.29
N ILE A 61 -1.45 1.35 -5.06
CA ILE A 61 -2.22 0.22 -4.55
C ILE A 61 -3.16 -0.26 -5.67
N ARG A 62 -2.91 -1.45 -6.19
CA ARG A 62 -3.61 -2.06 -7.33
C ARG A 62 -4.13 -3.43 -6.94
N LEU A 63 -5.03 -3.47 -5.96
CA LEU A 63 -5.57 -4.71 -5.44
C LEU A 63 -6.84 -5.10 -6.20
N GLU A 64 -6.94 -6.37 -6.57
CA GLU A 64 -8.14 -6.94 -7.21
C GLU A 64 -9.14 -7.44 -6.17
N TYR A 65 -8.62 -7.88 -5.02
CA TYR A 65 -9.42 -8.41 -3.92
C TYR A 65 -8.55 -8.53 -2.66
N PHE A 66 -9.11 -8.27 -1.49
CA PHE A 66 -8.44 -8.53 -0.23
C PHE A 66 -9.43 -8.96 0.85
N ASN A 67 -9.01 -9.86 1.75
CA ASN A 67 -9.88 -10.31 2.85
C ASN A 67 -9.78 -9.38 4.09
N THR A 68 -10.67 -9.60 5.05
CA THR A 68 -10.73 -8.85 6.32
C THR A 68 -9.44 -8.93 7.14
N SER A 69 -8.65 -10.00 7.00
CA SER A 69 -7.36 -10.10 7.69
C SER A 69 -6.32 -9.18 7.03
N SER A 70 -6.28 -9.15 5.70
CA SER A 70 -5.40 -8.28 4.94
C SER A 70 -5.78 -6.81 5.08
N SER A 71 -7.07 -6.47 5.21
CA SER A 71 -7.51 -5.08 5.35
C SER A 71 -6.88 -4.40 6.57
N LYS A 72 -6.71 -5.14 7.68
CA LYS A 72 -6.01 -4.66 8.88
C LYS A 72 -4.51 -4.43 8.62
N CYS A 73 -3.86 -5.36 7.93
CA CYS A 73 -2.43 -5.23 7.60
C CYS A 73 -2.15 -4.07 6.64
N ILE A 74 -3.02 -3.86 5.64
CA ILE A 74 -2.96 -2.73 4.72
C ILE A 74 -3.12 -1.40 5.49
N LEU A 75 -4.06 -1.35 6.44
CA LEU A 75 -4.21 -0.17 7.31
C LEU A 75 -2.93 0.13 8.10
N ASP A 76 -2.26 -0.90 8.62
CA ASP A 76 -1.01 -0.75 9.36
C ASP A 76 0.15 -0.26 8.47
N VAL A 77 0.17 -0.64 7.19
CA VAL A 77 1.07 -0.08 6.18
C VAL A 77 0.76 1.41 5.96
N PHE A 78 -0.51 1.78 5.77
CA PHE A 78 -0.90 3.17 5.56
C PHE A 78 -0.61 4.07 6.76
N LYS A 79 -0.78 3.59 8.00
CA LYS A 79 -0.39 4.33 9.20
C LYS A 79 1.10 4.65 9.26
N ARG A 80 1.96 3.77 8.75
CA ARG A 80 3.41 4.04 8.65
C ARG A 80 3.72 5.11 7.61
N LEU A 81 3.07 5.04 6.45
CA LEU A 81 3.16 6.07 5.42
C LEU A 81 2.66 7.43 5.93
N GLU A 82 1.60 7.43 6.72
CA GLU A 82 1.09 8.62 7.40
C GLU A 82 2.09 9.21 8.39
N ALA A 83 2.77 8.38 9.19
CA ALA A 83 3.82 8.84 10.10
C ALA A 83 4.97 9.54 9.34
N ILE A 84 5.35 9.01 8.17
CA ILE A 84 6.36 9.63 7.28
C ILE A 84 5.85 10.99 6.78
N HIS A 85 4.60 11.06 6.32
CA HIS A 85 3.99 12.30 5.86
C HIS A 85 3.93 13.37 6.96
N ARG A 86 3.51 12.99 8.17
CA ARG A 86 3.50 13.88 9.36
C ARG A 86 4.89 14.42 9.70
N SER A 87 5.95 13.72 9.29
CA SER A 87 7.34 14.15 9.45
C SER A 87 7.80 15.11 8.34
N LYS A 88 6.86 15.71 7.61
CA LYS A 88 7.04 16.73 6.55
C LYS A 88 7.67 16.23 5.24
N HIS A 89 7.57 14.94 4.96
CA HIS A 89 7.93 14.37 3.65
C HIS A 89 6.69 14.26 2.76
N ASP A 90 6.86 14.39 1.45
CA ASP A 90 5.76 14.23 0.49
C ASP A 90 5.45 12.74 0.35
N VAL A 91 4.22 12.36 0.68
CA VAL A 91 3.72 10.99 0.54
C VAL A 91 2.37 11.06 -0.13
N VAL A 92 2.17 10.27 -1.19
CA VAL A 92 0.90 10.16 -1.90
C VAL A 92 0.56 8.70 -2.07
N ILE A 93 -0.66 8.32 -1.70
CA ILE A 93 -1.23 7.01 -1.98
C ILE A 93 -2.14 7.14 -3.20
N ASN A 94 -1.89 6.33 -4.21
CA ASN A 94 -2.75 6.17 -5.38
C ASN A 94 -3.47 4.83 -5.23
N TRP A 95 -4.78 4.86 -5.06
CA TRP A 95 -5.63 3.68 -5.00
C TRP A 95 -6.31 3.47 -6.34
N PHE A 96 -5.93 2.39 -7.01
CA PHE A 96 -6.46 2.03 -8.31
C PHE A 96 -7.61 1.05 -8.13
N TYR A 97 -8.69 1.25 -8.89
CA TYR A 97 -9.88 0.39 -8.90
C TYR A 97 -10.49 0.36 -10.31
N GLU A 98 -11.18 -0.73 -10.66
CA GLU A 98 -11.88 -0.89 -11.94
C GLU A 98 -13.21 -0.13 -11.93
N GLU A 99 -13.64 0.40 -13.08
CA GLU A 99 -14.86 1.24 -13.19
C GLU A 99 -16.13 0.54 -12.64
N ASP A 100 -16.22 -0.78 -12.78
CA ASP A 100 -17.34 -1.60 -12.34
C ASP A 100 -17.15 -2.27 -10.97
N ASP A 101 -16.05 -1.98 -10.25
CA ASP A 101 -15.76 -2.50 -8.91
C ASP A 101 -16.11 -1.46 -7.82
N GLU A 102 -17.41 -1.35 -7.52
CA GLU A 102 -17.94 -0.46 -6.47
C GLU A 102 -17.42 -0.83 -5.07
N ASP A 103 -17.21 -2.13 -4.78
CA ASP A 103 -16.71 -2.60 -3.49
C ASP A 103 -15.26 -2.12 -3.26
N MET A 104 -14.41 -2.14 -4.30
CA MET A 104 -13.03 -1.66 -4.23
C MET A 104 -12.95 -0.13 -4.13
N LEU A 105 -13.88 0.58 -4.78
CA LEU A 105 -14.04 2.03 -4.63
C LEU A 105 -14.40 2.38 -3.17
N GLU A 106 -15.46 1.78 -2.61
CA GLU A 106 -15.89 2.01 -1.22
C GLU A 106 -14.76 1.72 -0.23
N ALA A 107 -14.04 0.61 -0.43
CA ALA A 107 -12.87 0.28 0.39
C ALA A 107 -11.77 1.36 0.37
N GLY A 108 -11.50 1.94 -0.80
CA GLY A 108 -10.53 3.03 -0.92
C GLY A 108 -10.99 4.31 -0.22
N GLU A 109 -12.27 4.65 -0.33
CA GLU A 109 -12.89 5.79 0.37
C GLU A 109 -12.86 5.60 1.89
N ASP A 110 -13.10 4.38 2.37
CA ASP A 110 -12.97 4.01 3.77
C ASP A 110 -11.54 4.29 4.28
N TYR A 111 -10.52 3.87 3.53
CA TYR A 111 -9.12 4.14 3.88
C TYR A 111 -8.78 5.63 3.87
N ASP A 112 -9.22 6.39 2.85
CA ASP A 112 -9.00 7.84 2.75
C ASP A 112 -9.63 8.59 3.94
N SER A 113 -10.83 8.17 4.37
CA SER A 113 -11.50 8.78 5.53
C SER A 113 -10.68 8.66 6.82
N ILE A 114 -9.93 7.56 6.97
CA ILE A 114 -9.15 7.21 8.16
C ILE A 114 -7.75 7.83 8.11
N ILE A 115 -7.07 7.77 6.96
CA ILE A 115 -5.63 8.07 6.83
C ILE A 115 -5.41 9.52 6.40
N LYS A 116 -4.55 10.26 7.13
CA LYS A 116 -4.20 11.66 6.83
C LYS A 116 -2.97 11.76 5.95
N VAL A 117 -3.08 11.17 4.76
CA VAL A 117 -2.11 11.26 3.66
C VAL A 117 -2.88 11.63 2.40
N PRO A 118 -2.34 12.43 1.48
CA PRO A 118 -2.93 12.60 0.15
C PRO A 118 -3.26 11.25 -0.49
N PHE A 119 -4.54 10.95 -0.59
CA PHE A 119 -5.09 9.72 -1.16
C PHE A 119 -5.77 10.07 -2.48
N LYS A 120 -5.46 9.33 -3.54
CA LYS A 120 -5.99 9.57 -4.89
C LYS A 120 -6.66 8.31 -5.38
N MET A 121 -7.98 8.39 -5.59
CA MET A 121 -8.74 7.37 -6.27
C MET A 121 -8.47 7.48 -7.78
N ILE A 122 -8.00 6.39 -8.40
CA ILE A 122 -7.66 6.31 -9.81
C ILE A 122 -8.45 5.18 -10.43
N GLU A 123 -9.51 5.53 -11.15
CA GLU A 123 -10.26 4.59 -11.97
C GLU A 123 -9.37 4.10 -13.13
N ILE A 124 -9.40 2.79 -13.40
CA ILE A 124 -8.77 2.17 -14.55
C ILE A 124 -9.81 1.52 -15.44
N VAL A 125 -9.68 1.75 -16.74
CA VAL A 125 -10.46 1.09 -17.78
C VAL A 125 -9.59 -0.04 -18.34
N GLU A 126 -10.09 -1.28 -18.31
CA GLU A 126 -9.42 -2.42 -18.95
C GLU A 126 -9.31 -2.27 -20.48
#